data_AF-A0A1E7ZFB3-F1
#
_entry.id   AF-A0A1E7ZFB3-F1
#
_cell.length_a   1.000
_cell.length_b   1.000
_cell.length_c   1.000
_cell.angle_alpha   90.00
_cell.angle_beta   90.00
_cell.angle_gamma   90.00
#
_symmetry.space_group_name_H-M   'P 1'
#
loop_
_entity.id
_entity.type
_entity.pdbx_description
1 polymer ?
#
loop_
_entity_poly.entity_id
_entity_poly.type
_entity_poly.pdbx_seq_one_letter_code
_entity_poly.pdbx_strand_id
1 'polypeptide(L)'
;MLFATNRTPTKKSSTISPISKVDRKIQFDNQNTKPANEMYFCKRKGPGDYTEIGGRNFFKALKELEDNTQILLYIHGFNNNPEPDVFGRAEDLQKLINKERGENFALVVPLMWPCDDDRASRFLDDYWDDQKAADFSGAAFSRMLAKFDAWRIEEAKSENPCTRRINILAHSMGNRVLRNAISYWGRNDHYGMVPLLFRNVFMLAADVVNHCFEPGRSAALLPSTTRNLVVYYAGDDLAMPASKVANVKNRTLSRRLGMTGVEDINKVPKNIYEVDCADFNNRFDSPKGHSYFLNKGDFTSPALLHMLSAMDGGRVTPNEKHHVITFIES
;
A
#
# COMPACT_ATOMS: atom_id res chain seq x y z
N MET A 1 6.78 16.33 2.43
CA MET A 1 6.47 14.96 1.96
C MET A 1 5.42 14.99 0.84
N LEU A 2 5.59 14.24 -0.25
CA LEU A 2 4.56 14.03 -1.27
C LEU A 2 3.57 12.95 -0.81
N PHE A 3 2.29 13.11 -1.11
CA PHE A 3 1.28 12.09 -0.85
C PHE A 3 0.11 12.17 -1.82
N ALA A 4 -0.66 11.09 -1.96
CA ALA A 4 -1.92 11.13 -2.68
C ALA A 4 -3.05 10.55 -1.83
N THR A 5 -4.27 11.03 -2.01
CA THR A 5 -5.41 10.57 -1.20
C THR A 5 -6.75 10.80 -1.87
N ASN A 6 -7.73 9.94 -1.56
CA ASN A 6 -9.14 10.17 -1.87
C ASN A 6 -9.96 10.49 -0.61
N ARG A 7 -9.34 10.98 0.49
CA ARG A 7 -10.11 11.56 1.59
C ARG A 7 -10.90 12.76 1.09
N THR A 8 -12.15 12.87 1.54
CA THR A 8 -13.03 13.97 1.16
C THR A 8 -12.53 15.28 1.78
N PRO A 9 -12.19 16.32 0.98
CA PRO A 9 -11.76 17.60 1.51
C PRO A 9 -12.87 18.29 2.31
N THR A 10 -12.49 19.02 3.36
CA THR A 10 -13.46 19.82 4.13
C THR A 10 -13.99 20.99 3.31
N LYS A 11 -15.17 21.51 3.68
CA LYS A 11 -15.75 22.74 3.08
C LYS A 11 -14.86 23.98 3.23
N LYS A 12 -13.90 23.95 4.16
CA LYS A 12 -12.91 25.01 4.39
C LYS A 12 -11.77 24.99 3.36
N SER A 13 -11.63 23.92 2.60
CA SER A 13 -10.73 23.87 1.43
C SER A 13 -11.30 24.82 0.37
N SER A 14 -10.55 25.87 0.03
CA SER A 14 -11.07 27.01 -0.76
C SER A 14 -11.64 26.58 -2.12
N THR A 15 -12.90 26.94 -2.37
CA THR A 15 -13.76 26.54 -3.50
C THR A 15 -13.84 25.03 -3.73
N ILE A 16 -14.98 24.46 -3.33
CA ILE A 16 -15.45 23.07 -3.56
C ILE A 16 -15.68 22.87 -5.06
N SER A 17 -14.64 22.99 -5.86
CA SER A 17 -14.64 22.46 -7.21
C SER A 17 -14.15 21.02 -7.11
N PRO A 18 -14.87 20.04 -7.69
CA PRO A 18 -14.38 18.68 -7.87
C PRO A 18 -13.19 18.64 -8.84
N ILE A 19 -12.90 19.75 -9.52
CA ILE A 19 -11.74 19.89 -10.41
C ILE A 19 -10.48 20.14 -9.57
N SER A 20 -9.45 19.33 -9.81
CA SER A 20 -8.12 19.51 -9.22
C SER A 20 -7.60 20.92 -9.49
N LYS A 21 -7.11 21.59 -8.44
CA LYS A 21 -6.50 22.93 -8.54
C LYS A 21 -5.10 22.88 -7.97
N VAL A 22 -4.13 23.34 -8.74
CA VAL A 22 -2.74 23.51 -8.29
C VAL A 22 -2.69 24.63 -7.25
N ASP A 23 -1.83 24.47 -6.25
CA ASP A 23 -1.58 25.40 -5.15
C ASP A 23 -2.80 25.66 -4.24
N ARG A 24 -3.76 24.74 -4.23
CA ARG A 24 -4.91 24.79 -3.32
C ARG A 24 -4.53 24.27 -1.93
N LYS A 25 -4.75 25.08 -0.90
CA LYS A 25 -4.75 24.59 0.50
C LYS A 25 -5.90 23.61 0.69
N ILE A 26 -5.56 22.42 1.20
CA ILE A 26 -6.50 21.31 1.34
C ILE A 26 -6.45 20.78 2.77
N GLN A 27 -7.62 20.49 3.32
CA GLN A 27 -7.78 19.91 4.66
C GLN A 27 -8.75 18.75 4.58
N PHE A 28 -8.57 17.75 5.45
CA PHE A 28 -9.40 16.57 5.51
C PHE A 28 -10.06 16.46 6.89
N ASP A 29 -11.25 15.88 6.93
CA ASP A 29 -11.91 15.51 8.17
C ASP A 29 -11.50 14.07 8.53
N ASN A 30 -10.89 13.90 9.70
CA ASN A 30 -10.43 12.60 10.20
C ASN A 30 -11.60 11.65 10.48
N GLN A 31 -12.78 12.18 10.79
CA GLN A 31 -13.97 11.39 11.09
C GLN A 31 -14.80 11.05 9.85
N ASN A 32 -14.43 11.58 8.68
CA ASN A 32 -15.14 11.31 7.44
C ASN A 32 -14.53 10.13 6.68
N THR A 33 -15.15 8.96 6.83
CA THR A 33 -14.79 7.72 6.12
C THR A 33 -15.32 7.65 4.69
N LYS A 34 -16.13 8.61 4.24
CA LYS A 34 -16.65 8.60 2.86
C LYS A 34 -15.54 8.98 1.89
N PRO A 35 -15.11 8.07 1.00
CA PRO A 35 -14.11 8.40 0.01
C PRO A 35 -14.67 9.36 -1.03
N ALA A 36 -13.83 10.30 -1.45
CA ALA A 36 -14.05 11.07 -2.66
C ALA A 36 -13.89 10.16 -3.89
N ASN A 37 -14.57 10.52 -4.98
CA ASN A 37 -14.39 9.85 -6.27
C ASN A 37 -13.06 10.24 -6.94
N GLU A 38 -12.48 11.38 -6.55
CA GLU A 38 -11.21 11.92 -7.06
C GLU A 38 -10.03 11.46 -6.21
N MET A 39 -8.85 11.36 -6.83
CA MET A 39 -7.57 11.31 -6.12
C MET A 39 -6.92 12.69 -6.16
N TYR A 40 -6.61 13.20 -4.97
CA TYR A 40 -5.87 14.44 -4.76
C TYR A 40 -4.39 14.13 -4.62
N PHE A 41 -3.55 14.88 -5.34
CA PHE A 41 -2.10 14.75 -5.32
C PHE A 41 -1.52 15.97 -4.62
N CYS A 42 -0.81 15.75 -3.52
CA CYS A 42 -0.55 16.79 -2.54
C CYS A 42 0.91 16.78 -2.06
N LYS A 43 1.30 17.91 -1.47
CA LYS A 43 2.52 18.09 -0.71
C LYS A 43 2.17 18.52 0.72
N ARG A 44 2.71 17.79 1.70
CA ARG A 44 2.70 18.12 3.12
C ARG A 44 3.95 18.92 3.48
N LYS A 45 3.75 20.08 4.11
CA LYS A 45 4.82 20.92 4.69
C LYS A 45 4.98 20.70 6.20
N GLY A 46 3.90 20.33 6.88
CA GLY A 46 3.86 19.96 8.29
C GLY A 46 2.46 19.46 8.68
N PRO A 47 2.24 19.10 9.95
CA PRO A 47 0.93 18.65 10.42
C PRO A 47 -0.19 19.63 10.07
N GLY A 48 -1.20 19.16 9.34
CA GLY A 48 -2.34 19.97 8.90
C GLY A 48 -2.04 21.01 7.81
N ASP A 49 -0.79 21.17 7.36
CA ASP A 49 -0.41 22.04 6.25
C ASP A 49 -0.18 21.25 4.96
N TYR A 50 -1.27 21.10 4.20
CA TYR A 50 -1.28 20.39 2.93
C TYR A 50 -1.64 21.31 1.78
N THR A 51 -1.00 21.07 0.63
CA THR A 51 -1.26 21.81 -0.60
C THR A 51 -1.41 20.81 -1.73
N GLU A 52 -2.52 20.88 -2.46
CA GLU A 52 -2.72 20.11 -3.67
C GLU A 52 -1.83 20.67 -4.79
N ILE A 53 -1.05 19.78 -5.40
CA ILE A 53 -0.12 20.13 -6.48
C ILE A 53 -0.59 19.60 -7.84
N GLY A 54 -1.57 18.69 -7.85
CA GLY A 54 -2.11 18.07 -9.06
C GLY A 54 -1.22 16.94 -9.62
N GLY A 55 -1.84 16.01 -10.37
CA GLY A 55 -1.18 14.78 -10.82
C GLY A 55 0.05 15.01 -11.71
N ARG A 56 0.00 15.96 -12.65
CA ARG A 56 1.15 16.26 -13.54
C ARG A 56 2.37 16.73 -12.75
N ASN A 57 2.22 17.67 -11.82
CA ASN A 57 3.34 18.15 -10.99
C ASN A 57 3.82 17.07 -10.02
N PHE A 58 2.91 16.24 -9.51
CA PHE A 58 3.26 15.11 -8.66
C PHE A 58 4.15 14.09 -9.38
N PHE A 59 3.74 13.63 -10.56
CA PHE A 59 4.55 12.68 -11.35
C PHE A 59 5.87 13.28 -11.83
N LYS A 60 5.86 14.57 -12.20
CA LYS A 60 7.08 15.32 -12.53
C LYS A 60 8.05 15.34 -11.34
N ALA A 61 7.57 15.69 -10.14
CA ALA A 61 8.40 15.71 -8.94
C ALA A 61 9.00 14.33 -8.59
N LEU A 62 8.27 13.24 -8.89
CA LEU A 62 8.78 11.88 -8.72
C LEU A 62 9.83 11.50 -9.79
N LYS A 63 9.71 12.01 -11.02
CA LYS A 63 10.71 11.83 -12.07
C LYS A 63 12.03 12.54 -11.72
N GLU A 64 11.92 13.77 -11.23
CA GLU A 64 13.03 14.70 -10.92
C GLU A 64 13.80 14.39 -9.63
N LEU A 65 13.55 13.25 -8.98
CA LEU A 65 14.38 12.79 -7.86
C LEU A 65 15.84 12.59 -8.30
N GLU A 66 16.78 12.47 -7.36
CA GLU A 66 18.18 12.15 -7.68
C GLU A 66 18.30 10.82 -8.43
N ASP A 67 19.27 10.69 -9.32
CA ASP A 67 19.46 9.48 -10.13
C ASP A 67 19.62 8.23 -9.24
N ASN A 68 18.96 7.13 -9.65
CA ASN A 68 18.84 5.85 -8.92
C ASN A 68 17.86 5.79 -7.73
N THR A 69 17.37 6.93 -7.22
CA THR A 69 16.32 6.95 -6.18
C THR A 69 15.06 6.23 -6.68
N GLN A 70 14.66 5.20 -5.93
CA GLN A 70 13.45 4.42 -6.17
C GLN A 70 12.23 5.07 -5.52
N ILE A 71 11.04 4.60 -5.86
CA ILE A 71 9.79 5.03 -5.22
C ILE A 71 9.21 3.85 -4.46
N LEU A 72 8.84 4.06 -3.20
CA LEU A 72 8.05 3.14 -2.40
C LEU A 72 6.70 3.78 -2.08
N LEU A 73 5.66 3.37 -2.82
CA LEU A 73 4.28 3.77 -2.56
C LEU A 73 3.78 3.00 -1.33
N TYR A 74 3.34 3.70 -0.29
CA TYR A 74 2.87 3.09 0.96
C TYR A 74 1.34 3.21 1.11
N ILE A 75 0.64 2.08 1.16
CA ILE A 75 -0.82 2.02 1.41
C ILE A 75 -1.04 1.46 2.82
N HIS A 76 -1.57 2.29 3.71
CA HIS A 76 -1.78 1.95 5.12
C HIS A 76 -2.93 0.96 5.35
N GLY A 77 -2.94 0.35 6.55
CA GLY A 77 -4.00 -0.52 7.04
C GLY A 77 -5.21 0.24 7.63
N PHE A 78 -6.15 -0.50 8.20
CA PHE A 78 -7.36 0.02 8.85
C PHE A 78 -7.02 0.90 10.07
N ASN A 79 -7.93 1.80 10.45
CA ASN A 79 -7.85 2.65 11.63
C ASN A 79 -6.53 3.43 11.72
N ASN A 80 -6.24 4.20 10.66
CA ASN A 80 -5.12 5.14 10.63
C ASN A 80 -5.58 6.49 10.09
N ASN A 81 -5.36 7.55 10.86
CA ASN A 81 -5.55 8.92 10.42
C ASN A 81 -4.29 9.45 9.70
N PRO A 82 -4.42 10.51 8.88
CA PRO A 82 -3.25 11.10 8.22
C PRO A 82 -2.15 11.48 9.22
N GLU A 83 -2.52 12.17 10.30
CA GLU A 83 -1.64 12.55 11.41
C GLU A 83 -2.14 11.92 12.71
N PRO A 84 -1.25 11.41 13.58
CA PRO A 84 0.17 11.18 13.31
C PRO A 84 0.42 9.87 12.52
N ASP A 85 -0.61 9.04 12.31
CA ASP A 85 -0.39 7.62 12.02
C ASP A 85 0.23 7.36 10.64
N VAL A 86 -0.41 7.78 9.55
CA VAL A 86 0.08 7.44 8.21
C VAL A 86 1.35 8.21 7.87
N PHE A 87 1.39 9.52 8.15
CA PHE A 87 2.58 10.32 7.90
C PHE A 87 3.75 9.92 8.81
N GLY A 88 3.51 9.68 10.10
CA GLY A 88 4.54 9.21 11.02
C GLY A 88 5.11 7.86 10.57
N ARG A 89 4.25 6.92 10.18
CA ARG A 89 4.68 5.62 9.64
C ARG A 89 5.52 5.77 8.37
N ALA A 90 5.12 6.65 7.45
CA ALA A 90 5.88 6.91 6.23
C ALA A 90 7.25 7.54 6.52
N GLU A 91 7.33 8.45 7.50
CA GLU A 91 8.58 9.05 7.96
C GLU A 91 9.49 8.01 8.63
N ASP A 92 8.95 7.11 9.46
CA ASP A 92 9.71 6.06 10.11
C ASP A 92 10.24 5.03 9.09
N LEU A 93 9.41 4.64 8.12
CA LEU A 93 9.86 3.83 6.98
C LEU A 93 11.00 4.53 6.23
N GLN A 94 10.86 5.82 5.92
CA GLN A 94 11.90 6.58 5.22
C GLN A 94 13.22 6.57 6.01
N LYS A 95 13.17 6.83 7.33
CA LYS A 95 14.35 6.83 8.18
C LYS A 95 15.03 5.46 8.23
N LEU A 96 14.25 4.38 8.35
CA LEU A 96 14.80 3.03 8.37
C LEU A 96 15.43 2.65 7.04
N ILE A 97 14.80 3.02 5.92
CA ILE A 97 15.38 2.80 4.59
C ILE A 97 16.71 3.55 4.46
N ASN A 98 16.75 4.82 4.88
CA ASN A 98 17.96 5.63 4.80
C ASN A 98 19.07 5.05 5.69
N LYS A 99 18.73 4.56 6.88
CA LYS A 99 19.67 3.85 7.76
C LYS A 99 20.27 2.61 7.09
N GLU A 100 19.45 1.80 6.42
CA GLU A 100 19.86 0.49 5.89
C GLU A 100 20.48 0.54 4.49
N ARG A 101 20.18 1.57 3.69
CA ARG A 101 20.57 1.65 2.27
C ARG A 101 21.08 3.02 1.82
N GLY A 102 21.06 4.03 2.69
CA GLY A 102 21.47 5.41 2.39
C GLY A 102 20.31 6.33 1.98
N GLU A 103 20.52 7.64 2.16
CA GLU A 103 19.52 8.70 1.98
C GLU A 103 18.81 8.71 0.61
N ASN A 104 19.50 8.27 -0.44
CA ASN A 104 19.01 8.33 -1.82
C ASN A 104 18.51 6.97 -2.34
N PHE A 105 18.31 5.97 -1.48
CA PHE A 105 17.87 4.65 -1.94
C PHE A 105 16.43 4.67 -2.48
N ALA A 106 15.49 5.21 -1.70
CA ALA A 106 14.09 5.29 -2.09
C ALA A 106 13.37 6.45 -1.40
N LEU A 107 12.37 7.04 -2.07
CA LEU A 107 11.40 7.95 -1.48
C LEU A 107 10.13 7.18 -1.09
N VAL A 108 9.71 7.31 0.17
CA VAL A 108 8.42 6.79 0.67
C VAL A 108 7.32 7.80 0.39
N VAL A 109 6.26 7.35 -0.28
CA VAL A 109 5.12 8.18 -0.69
C VAL A 109 3.82 7.55 -0.20
N PRO A 110 3.17 8.09 0.85
CA PRO A 110 1.90 7.55 1.32
C PRO A 110 0.77 7.78 0.32
N LEU A 111 0.00 6.73 0.10
CA LEU A 111 -1.26 6.70 -0.63
C LEU A 111 -2.38 6.42 0.38
N MET A 112 -3.13 7.45 0.72
CA MET A 112 -4.08 7.41 1.84
C MET A 112 -5.50 7.21 1.38
N TRP A 113 -6.20 6.30 2.05
CA TRP A 113 -7.64 6.12 1.94
C TRP A 113 -8.33 6.54 3.24
N PRO A 114 -9.64 6.84 3.25
CA PRO A 114 -10.31 7.28 4.46
C PRO A 114 -10.48 6.11 5.44
N CYS A 115 -9.95 6.30 6.64
CA CYS A 115 -10.30 5.55 7.84
C CYS A 115 -10.97 6.48 8.86
N ASP A 116 -11.75 5.92 9.77
CA ASP A 116 -12.04 6.54 11.08
C ASP A 116 -11.21 5.90 12.18
N ASP A 117 -11.09 6.63 13.29
CA ASP A 117 -10.51 6.19 14.54
C ASP A 117 -11.49 6.47 15.69
N ASP A 118 -12.62 5.77 15.67
CA ASP A 118 -13.56 5.82 16.77
C ASP A 118 -12.99 5.13 18.03
N ARG A 119 -13.59 5.40 19.20
CA ARG A 119 -13.09 4.87 20.50
C ARG A 119 -12.98 3.35 20.45
N ALA A 120 -12.00 2.77 21.15
CA ALA A 120 -11.75 1.32 21.21
C ALA A 120 -12.98 0.42 21.49
N SER A 121 -14.04 0.96 22.13
CA SER A 121 -15.32 0.28 22.33
C SER A 121 -16.13 0.03 21.04
N ARG A 122 -15.74 0.62 19.90
CA ARG A 122 -16.42 0.54 18.60
C ARG A 122 -15.61 -0.14 17.50
N PHE A 123 -14.48 -0.76 17.86
CA PHE A 123 -13.54 -1.41 16.93
C PHE A 123 -14.18 -2.26 15.82
N LEU A 124 -15.29 -2.95 16.09
CA LEU A 124 -15.99 -3.76 15.09
C LEU A 124 -16.77 -2.92 14.07
N ASP A 125 -17.41 -1.84 14.53
CA ASP A 125 -18.10 -0.88 13.65
C ASP A 125 -17.07 -0.19 12.75
N ASP A 126 -15.99 0.32 13.33
CA ASP A 126 -14.87 0.98 12.64
C ASP A 126 -14.30 0.05 11.56
N TYR A 127 -14.08 -1.22 11.89
CA TYR A 127 -13.63 -2.21 10.92
C TYR A 127 -14.61 -2.35 9.74
N TRP A 128 -15.92 -2.36 9.97
CA TRP A 128 -16.90 -2.48 8.90
C TRP A 128 -17.01 -1.20 8.05
N ASP A 129 -16.89 -0.03 8.65
CA ASP A 129 -16.95 1.24 7.92
C ASP A 129 -15.67 1.49 7.13
N ASP A 130 -14.50 1.20 7.71
CA ASP A 130 -13.22 1.16 7.00
C ASP A 130 -13.24 0.12 5.88
N GLN A 131 -13.82 -1.06 6.10
CA GLN A 131 -13.97 -2.05 5.06
C GLN A 131 -14.76 -1.48 3.88
N LYS A 132 -15.90 -0.82 4.11
CA LYS A 132 -16.65 -0.15 3.01
C LYS A 132 -15.83 0.96 2.36
N ALA A 133 -15.15 1.80 3.14
CA ALA A 133 -14.32 2.88 2.63
C ALA A 133 -13.19 2.35 1.74
N ALA A 134 -12.55 1.24 2.12
CA ALA A 134 -11.54 0.57 1.32
C ALA A 134 -12.10 0.01 0.00
N ASP A 135 -13.34 -0.51 0.00
CA ASP A 135 -14.00 -0.94 -1.24
C ASP A 135 -14.27 0.24 -2.18
N PHE A 136 -14.90 1.30 -1.66
CA PHE A 136 -15.24 2.47 -2.45
C PHE A 136 -14.00 3.26 -2.89
N SER A 137 -12.89 3.16 -2.17
CA SER A 137 -11.62 3.78 -2.55
C SER A 137 -10.98 3.16 -3.81
N GLY A 138 -11.35 1.92 -4.16
CA GLY A 138 -10.82 1.25 -5.35
C GLY A 138 -11.00 2.03 -6.64
N ALA A 139 -12.15 2.69 -6.84
CA ALA A 139 -12.41 3.48 -8.04
C ALA A 139 -11.53 4.75 -8.12
N ALA A 140 -11.34 5.45 -7.00
CA ALA A 140 -10.47 6.63 -6.97
C ALA A 140 -9.00 6.25 -7.23
N PHE A 141 -8.51 5.18 -6.60
CA PHE A 141 -7.16 4.66 -6.84
C PHE A 141 -6.99 4.13 -8.28
N SER A 142 -8.03 3.53 -8.87
CA SER A 142 -8.05 3.18 -10.30
C SER A 142 -7.82 4.40 -11.18
N ARG A 143 -8.41 5.55 -10.85
CA ARG A 143 -8.19 6.80 -11.60
C ARG A 143 -6.77 7.34 -11.41
N MET A 144 -6.16 7.15 -10.26
CA MET A 144 -4.73 7.44 -10.08
C MET A 144 -3.88 6.58 -11.01
N LEU A 145 -4.16 5.27 -11.11
CA LEU A 145 -3.47 4.35 -12.02
C LEU A 145 -3.66 4.76 -13.48
N ALA A 146 -4.88 5.09 -13.91
CA ALA A 146 -5.14 5.58 -15.26
C ALA A 146 -4.39 6.89 -15.57
N LYS A 147 -4.36 7.85 -14.62
CA LYS A 147 -3.59 9.09 -14.77
C LYS A 147 -2.08 8.82 -14.87
N PHE A 148 -1.56 7.90 -14.07
CA PHE A 148 -0.15 7.52 -14.09
C PHE A 148 0.22 6.80 -15.38
N ASP A 149 -0.62 5.87 -15.87
CA ASP A 149 -0.37 5.15 -17.11
C ASP A 149 -0.38 6.09 -18.33
N ALA A 150 -1.38 6.98 -18.41
CA ALA A 150 -1.42 8.02 -19.44
C ALA A 150 -0.18 8.92 -19.41
N TRP A 151 0.24 9.38 -18.22
CA TRP A 151 1.44 10.19 -18.05
C TRP A 151 2.69 9.43 -18.50
N ARG A 152 2.82 8.15 -18.17
CA ARG A 152 3.97 7.32 -18.55
C ARG A 152 4.03 7.07 -20.06
N ILE A 153 2.90 6.86 -20.72
CA ILE A 153 2.82 6.71 -22.18
C ILE A 153 3.24 8.00 -22.89
N GLU A 154 2.86 9.17 -22.36
CA GLU A 154 3.33 10.48 -22.83
C GLU A 154 4.84 10.62 -22.60
N GLU A 155 5.31 10.31 -21.39
CA GLU A 155 6.70 10.42 -20.96
C GLU A 155 7.66 9.49 -21.71
N ALA A 156 7.21 8.31 -22.12
CA ALA A 156 8.01 7.37 -22.91
C ALA A 156 8.42 7.91 -24.29
N LYS A 157 7.81 9.00 -24.74
CA LYS A 157 8.13 9.69 -26.00
C LYS A 157 9.13 10.84 -25.82
N SER A 158 9.50 11.17 -24.58
CA SER A 158 10.46 12.25 -24.30
C SER A 158 11.89 11.81 -24.61
N GLU A 159 12.80 12.77 -24.81
CA GLU A 159 14.23 12.47 -25.04
C GLU A 159 14.87 11.74 -23.85
N ASN A 160 14.39 12.03 -22.63
CA ASN A 160 14.87 11.44 -21.37
C ASN A 160 13.68 10.84 -20.61
N PRO A 161 13.20 9.65 -21.01
CA PRO A 161 12.02 9.03 -20.42
C PRO A 161 12.26 8.64 -18.97
N CYS A 162 11.20 8.61 -18.18
CA CYS A 162 11.27 8.21 -16.77
C CYS A 162 11.56 6.70 -16.65
N THR A 163 12.69 6.35 -16.04
CA THR A 163 13.12 4.96 -15.77
C THR A 163 13.01 4.57 -14.29
N ARG A 164 12.30 5.38 -13.50
CA ARG A 164 12.18 5.20 -12.05
C ARG A 164 11.60 3.83 -11.71
N ARG A 165 12.22 3.17 -10.75
CA ARG A 165 11.75 1.90 -10.19
C ARG A 165 10.68 2.18 -9.15
N ILE A 166 9.47 1.68 -9.38
CA ILE A 166 8.32 1.89 -8.49
C ILE A 166 8.00 0.59 -7.78
N ASN A 167 7.85 0.69 -6.46
CA ASN A 167 7.50 -0.42 -5.57
C ASN A 167 6.25 -0.03 -4.77
N ILE A 168 5.50 -1.03 -4.32
CA ILE A 168 4.35 -0.83 -3.41
C ILE A 168 4.57 -1.60 -2.13
N LEU A 169 4.30 -0.98 -0.98
CA LEU A 169 4.06 -1.64 0.30
C LEU A 169 2.60 -1.41 0.67
N ALA A 170 1.80 -2.48 0.67
CA ALA A 170 0.41 -2.44 1.12
C ALA A 170 0.27 -3.26 2.41
N HIS A 171 -0.24 -2.62 3.47
CA HIS A 171 -0.39 -3.23 4.78
C HIS A 171 -1.86 -3.53 5.08
N SER A 172 -2.13 -4.73 5.61
CA SER A 172 -3.45 -5.08 6.16
C SER A 172 -4.59 -4.82 5.18
N MET A 173 -5.61 -4.06 5.57
CA MET A 173 -6.75 -3.65 4.74
C MET A 173 -6.36 -2.77 3.54
N GLY A 174 -5.19 -2.13 3.55
CA GLY A 174 -4.64 -1.43 2.38
C GLY A 174 -4.45 -2.36 1.17
N ASN A 175 -4.25 -3.67 1.40
CA ASN A 175 -4.22 -4.67 0.33
C ASN A 175 -5.58 -4.82 -0.38
N ARG A 176 -6.67 -4.54 0.32
CA ARG A 176 -8.02 -4.53 -0.24
C ARG A 176 -8.20 -3.35 -1.19
N VAL A 177 -7.70 -2.18 -0.82
CA VAL A 177 -7.67 -0.98 -1.68
C VAL A 177 -6.86 -1.25 -2.94
N LEU A 178 -5.63 -1.75 -2.79
CA LEU A 178 -4.76 -2.08 -3.92
C LEU A 178 -5.41 -3.09 -4.88
N ARG A 179 -5.92 -4.19 -4.33
CA ARG A 179 -6.61 -5.23 -5.10
C ARG A 179 -7.78 -4.63 -5.89
N ASN A 180 -8.63 -3.86 -5.22
CA ASN A 180 -9.82 -3.27 -5.85
C ASN A 180 -9.44 -2.26 -6.93
N ALA A 181 -8.41 -1.45 -6.70
CA ALA A 181 -7.89 -0.49 -7.67
C ALA A 181 -7.40 -1.18 -8.95
N ILE A 182 -6.55 -2.20 -8.82
CA ILE A 182 -6.01 -2.94 -9.97
C ILE A 182 -7.12 -3.70 -10.71
N SER A 183 -8.03 -4.34 -9.98
CA SER A 183 -9.15 -5.06 -10.60
C SER A 183 -10.12 -4.13 -11.32
N TYR A 184 -10.43 -2.98 -10.75
CA TYR A 184 -11.29 -1.99 -11.41
C TYR A 184 -10.60 -1.39 -12.63
N TRP A 185 -9.37 -0.91 -12.49
CA TRP A 185 -8.57 -0.34 -13.56
C TRP A 185 -8.36 -1.32 -14.71
N GLY A 186 -7.94 -2.54 -14.38
CA GLY A 186 -7.68 -3.57 -15.39
C GLY A 186 -8.92 -3.95 -16.19
N ARG A 187 -10.08 -4.04 -15.56
CA ARG A 187 -11.34 -4.40 -16.24
C ARG A 187 -11.89 -3.26 -17.10
N ASN A 188 -11.85 -2.03 -16.60
CA ASN A 188 -12.51 -0.89 -17.24
C ASN A 188 -11.61 -0.15 -18.24
N ASP A 189 -10.30 -0.08 -18.00
CA ASP A 189 -9.36 0.70 -18.81
C ASP A 189 -8.46 -0.20 -19.70
N HIS A 190 -8.31 -1.48 -19.38
CA HIS A 190 -7.37 -2.39 -20.07
C HIS A 190 -7.97 -3.71 -20.57
N TYR A 191 -9.28 -3.91 -20.49
CA TYR A 191 -9.94 -5.18 -20.90
C TYR A 191 -9.29 -6.44 -20.31
N GLY A 192 -8.74 -6.36 -19.09
CA GLY A 192 -8.02 -7.44 -18.41
C GLY A 192 -6.53 -7.55 -18.73
N MET A 193 -6.02 -6.74 -19.66
CA MET A 193 -4.63 -6.78 -20.14
C MET A 193 -3.79 -5.64 -19.56
N VAL A 194 -3.59 -5.67 -18.24
CA VAL A 194 -2.85 -4.62 -17.51
C VAL A 194 -1.35 -4.65 -17.84
N PRO A 195 -0.69 -3.47 -17.99
CA PRO A 195 0.75 -3.39 -18.21
C PRO A 195 1.54 -3.63 -16.91
N LEU A 196 2.82 -4.00 -17.07
CA LEU A 196 3.77 -4.05 -15.97
C LEU A 196 4.04 -2.62 -15.47
N LEU A 197 3.65 -2.32 -14.22
CA LEU A 197 3.82 -1.01 -13.58
C LEU A 197 4.94 -1.01 -12.55
N PHE A 198 5.02 -2.08 -11.75
CA PHE A 198 5.80 -2.10 -10.52
C PHE A 198 6.96 -3.09 -10.63
N ARG A 199 8.08 -2.75 -9.99
CA ARG A 199 9.19 -3.67 -9.80
C ARG A 199 8.82 -4.69 -8.72
N ASN A 200 8.29 -4.22 -7.59
CA ASN A 200 7.86 -5.06 -6.49
C ASN A 200 6.53 -4.59 -5.93
N VAL A 201 5.67 -5.52 -5.54
CA VAL A 201 4.49 -5.28 -4.72
C VAL A 201 4.63 -6.17 -3.48
N PHE A 202 4.72 -5.54 -2.32
CA PHE A 202 4.85 -6.17 -1.01
C PHE A 202 3.49 -6.10 -0.30
N MET A 203 2.89 -7.25 -0.03
CA MET A 203 1.60 -7.40 0.64
C MET A 203 1.81 -7.91 2.05
N LEU A 204 1.79 -7.03 3.04
CA LEU A 204 2.07 -7.38 4.43
C LEU A 204 0.79 -7.57 5.23
N ALA A 205 0.71 -8.70 5.96
CA ALA A 205 -0.41 -9.03 6.84
C ALA A 205 -1.78 -8.81 6.16
N ALA A 206 -1.87 -9.16 4.88
CA ALA A 206 -2.95 -8.72 4.00
C ALA A 206 -4.34 -9.20 4.43
N ASP A 207 -5.27 -8.27 4.65
CA ASP A 207 -6.68 -8.57 4.93
C ASP A 207 -7.49 -8.75 3.63
N VAL A 208 -7.15 -9.81 2.91
CA VAL A 208 -7.88 -10.32 1.75
C VAL A 208 -7.94 -11.84 1.83
N VAL A 209 -8.83 -12.45 1.04
CA VAL A 209 -8.95 -13.92 0.97
C VAL A 209 -7.69 -14.55 0.37
N ASN A 210 -7.20 -15.65 0.93
CA ASN A 210 -5.91 -16.25 0.58
C ASN A 210 -5.83 -16.93 -0.82
N HIS A 211 -6.95 -17.22 -1.48
CA HIS A 211 -6.99 -17.64 -2.89
C HIS A 211 -7.25 -16.49 -3.87
N CYS A 212 -7.07 -15.23 -3.46
CA CYS A 212 -7.45 -14.08 -4.30
C CYS A 212 -6.67 -13.98 -5.62
N PHE A 213 -5.50 -14.61 -5.75
CA PHE A 213 -4.67 -14.57 -6.96
C PHE A 213 -5.01 -15.66 -8.00
N GLU A 214 -5.82 -16.65 -7.65
CA GLU A 214 -6.20 -17.69 -8.60
C GLU A 214 -6.98 -17.11 -9.80
N PRO A 215 -6.96 -17.78 -10.96
CA PRO A 215 -7.72 -17.33 -12.13
C PRO A 215 -9.19 -17.02 -11.83
N GLY A 216 -9.67 -15.88 -12.33
CA GLY A 216 -11.05 -15.42 -12.12
C GLY A 216 -11.34 -14.83 -10.72
N ARG A 217 -10.36 -14.80 -9.81
CA ARG A 217 -10.53 -14.24 -8.46
C ARG A 217 -10.20 -12.74 -8.40
N SER A 218 -10.47 -12.15 -7.24
CA SER A 218 -10.52 -10.71 -7.02
C SER A 218 -9.17 -9.99 -7.16
N ALA A 219 -8.04 -10.69 -7.10
CA ALA A 219 -6.69 -10.16 -7.29
C ALA A 219 -5.96 -10.80 -8.48
N ALA A 220 -6.66 -11.51 -9.38
CA ALA A 220 -6.03 -12.25 -10.48
C ALA A 220 -5.19 -11.39 -11.45
N LEU A 221 -5.48 -10.08 -11.53
CA LEU A 221 -4.73 -9.13 -12.38
C LEU A 221 -3.49 -8.56 -11.68
N LEU A 222 -3.40 -8.64 -10.35
CA LEU A 222 -2.31 -8.02 -9.59
C LEU A 222 -0.92 -8.60 -9.95
N PRO A 223 -0.74 -9.93 -10.12
CA PRO A 223 0.56 -10.47 -10.54
C PRO A 223 1.04 -9.96 -11.90
N SER A 224 0.14 -9.53 -12.79
CA SER A 224 0.50 -9.03 -14.12
C SER A 224 1.04 -7.58 -14.08
N THR A 225 0.76 -6.83 -13.02
CA THR A 225 1.22 -5.43 -12.89
C THR A 225 2.58 -5.30 -12.23
N THR A 226 3.18 -6.39 -11.75
CA THR A 226 4.45 -6.36 -11.03
C THR A 226 5.42 -7.45 -11.46
N ARG A 227 6.71 -7.16 -11.40
CA ARG A 227 7.75 -8.17 -11.63
C ARG A 227 7.80 -9.17 -10.48
N ASN A 228 7.68 -8.72 -9.23
CA ASN A 228 7.61 -9.57 -8.05
C ASN A 228 6.39 -9.19 -7.20
N LEU A 229 5.59 -10.18 -6.83
CA LEU A 229 4.50 -10.03 -5.85
C LEU A 229 4.86 -10.85 -4.62
N VAL A 230 5.09 -10.21 -3.48
CA VAL A 230 5.59 -10.87 -2.27
C VAL A 230 4.58 -10.71 -1.15
N VAL A 231 4.10 -11.84 -0.62
CA VAL A 231 3.14 -11.91 0.48
C VAL A 231 3.90 -12.19 1.77
N TYR A 232 3.82 -11.30 2.75
CA TYR A 232 4.33 -11.55 4.09
C TYR A 232 3.14 -11.90 4.99
N TYR A 233 3.22 -13.05 5.65
CA TYR A 233 2.16 -13.56 6.51
C TYR A 233 2.73 -14.08 7.84
N ALA A 234 1.88 -14.18 8.85
CA ALA A 234 2.23 -14.82 10.12
C ALA A 234 1.01 -15.55 10.70
N GLY A 235 1.18 -16.84 11.01
CA GLY A 235 0.08 -17.71 11.47
C GLY A 235 -0.51 -17.32 12.83
N ASP A 236 0.28 -16.65 13.66
CA ASP A 236 -0.03 -16.20 15.02
C ASP A 236 -0.37 -14.70 15.09
N ASP A 237 -0.64 -14.05 13.96
CA ASP A 237 -1.13 -12.66 13.91
C ASP A 237 -2.50 -12.54 14.62
N LEU A 238 -2.50 -11.84 15.76
CA LEU A 238 -3.65 -11.69 16.65
C LEU A 238 -4.58 -10.52 16.28
N ALA A 239 -4.24 -9.69 15.29
CA ALA A 239 -5.16 -8.67 14.78
C ALA A 239 -6.22 -9.28 13.84
N MET A 240 -5.87 -10.39 13.18
CA MET A 240 -6.70 -11.01 12.15
C MET A 240 -7.90 -11.84 12.64
N PRO A 241 -7.96 -12.39 13.88
CA PRO A 241 -9.18 -12.91 14.48
C PRO A 241 -10.35 -11.92 14.46
N ALA A 242 -10.10 -10.61 14.62
CA ALA A 242 -11.15 -9.61 14.52
C ALA A 242 -11.74 -9.52 13.10
N SER A 243 -10.92 -9.68 12.06
CA SER A 243 -11.41 -9.82 10.68
C SER A 243 -12.31 -11.06 10.54
N LYS A 244 -11.98 -12.19 11.19
CA LYS A 244 -12.80 -13.40 11.13
C LYS A 244 -14.16 -13.15 11.78
N VAL A 245 -14.18 -12.59 12.99
CA VAL A 245 -15.42 -12.24 13.72
C VAL A 245 -16.28 -11.25 12.92
N ALA A 246 -15.68 -10.18 12.40
CA ALA A 246 -16.38 -9.18 11.60
C ALA A 246 -16.95 -9.75 10.30
N ASN A 247 -16.27 -10.72 9.68
CA ASN A 247 -16.71 -11.35 8.45
C ASN A 247 -17.65 -12.55 8.66
N VAL A 248 -17.94 -12.97 9.91
CA VAL A 248 -18.99 -13.97 10.21
C VAL A 248 -20.35 -13.49 9.70
N LYS A 249 -20.62 -12.17 9.82
CA LYS A 249 -21.83 -11.53 9.28
C LYS A 249 -21.99 -11.74 7.76
N ASN A 250 -20.88 -11.90 7.04
CA ASN A 250 -20.82 -12.11 5.59
C ASN A 250 -20.71 -13.58 5.16
N ARG A 251 -20.83 -14.55 6.09
CA ARG A 251 -20.75 -16.01 5.84
C ARG A 251 -19.48 -16.48 5.10
N THR A 252 -18.40 -15.70 5.16
CA THR A 252 -17.11 -16.06 4.54
C THR A 252 -16.22 -16.77 5.55
N LEU A 253 -16.22 -18.11 5.53
CA LEU A 253 -15.26 -18.98 6.26
C LEU A 253 -13.86 -19.01 5.62
N SER A 254 -13.58 -18.12 4.67
CA SER A 254 -12.33 -18.09 3.92
C SER A 254 -11.14 -17.66 4.78
N ARG A 255 -10.01 -18.35 4.64
CA ARG A 255 -8.74 -18.00 5.25
C ARG A 255 -8.20 -16.68 4.68
N ARG A 256 -7.40 -15.98 5.48
CA ARG A 256 -6.88 -14.66 5.16
C ARG A 256 -5.43 -14.75 4.75
N LEU A 257 -5.09 -14.06 3.66
CA LEU A 257 -3.77 -14.10 3.05
C LEU A 257 -2.66 -13.73 4.04
N GLY A 258 -2.88 -12.70 4.87
CA GLY A 258 -1.94 -12.26 5.90
C GLY A 258 -1.71 -13.22 7.06
N MET A 259 -2.60 -14.21 7.27
CA MET A 259 -2.42 -15.24 8.30
C MET A 259 -1.81 -16.52 7.75
N THR A 260 -2.19 -16.91 6.53
CA THR A 260 -1.97 -18.28 6.06
C THR A 260 -1.08 -18.38 4.83
N GLY A 261 -0.62 -17.26 4.28
CA GLY A 261 -0.02 -17.26 2.95
C GLY A 261 -1.06 -17.60 1.88
N VAL A 262 -0.59 -17.90 0.67
CA VAL A 262 -1.41 -18.25 -0.49
C VAL A 262 -2.05 -19.63 -0.28
N GLU A 263 -3.32 -19.80 -0.63
CA GLU A 263 -4.03 -21.09 -0.40
C GLU A 263 -3.38 -22.27 -1.14
N ASP A 264 -3.01 -22.07 -2.41
CA ASP A 264 -2.33 -23.07 -3.23
C ASP A 264 -1.35 -22.36 -4.17
N ILE A 265 -0.07 -22.40 -3.82
CA ILE A 265 1.01 -21.72 -4.54
C ILE A 265 1.22 -22.25 -5.98
N ASN A 266 0.67 -23.42 -6.31
CA ASN A 266 0.74 -24.01 -7.64
C ASN A 266 -0.35 -23.49 -8.59
N LYS A 267 -1.44 -22.92 -8.05
CA LYS A 267 -2.53 -22.33 -8.83
C LYS A 267 -2.32 -20.86 -9.20
N VAL A 268 -1.19 -20.29 -8.79
CA VAL A 268 -0.90 -18.86 -8.97
C VAL A 268 0.36 -18.63 -9.81
N PRO A 269 0.48 -17.45 -10.47
CA PRO A 269 1.63 -17.11 -11.29
C PRO A 269 2.99 -17.30 -10.60
N LYS A 270 4.03 -17.53 -11.42
CA LYS A 270 5.38 -17.85 -10.93
C LYS A 270 6.10 -16.71 -10.20
N ASN A 271 5.63 -15.48 -10.37
CA ASN A 271 6.21 -14.29 -9.76
C ASN A 271 5.57 -13.95 -8.40
N ILE A 272 4.77 -14.86 -7.85
CA ILE A 272 4.25 -14.77 -6.48
C ILE A 272 5.18 -15.55 -5.54
N TYR A 273 5.58 -14.87 -4.48
CA TYR A 273 6.39 -15.39 -3.39
C TYR A 273 5.65 -15.18 -2.08
N GLU A 274 5.76 -16.11 -1.15
CA GLU A 274 5.23 -15.99 0.20
C GLU A 274 6.33 -16.18 1.24
N VAL A 275 6.21 -15.40 2.32
CA VAL A 275 7.22 -15.24 3.34
C VAL A 275 6.57 -15.41 4.71
N ASP A 276 6.96 -16.48 5.40
CA ASP A 276 6.50 -16.72 6.76
C ASP A 276 7.30 -15.85 7.74
N CYS A 277 6.60 -15.02 8.51
CA CYS A 277 7.16 -14.08 9.47
C CYS A 277 6.83 -14.45 10.93
N ALA A 278 6.20 -15.60 11.18
CA ALA A 278 5.75 -16.00 12.53
C ALA A 278 6.90 -16.10 13.55
N ASP A 279 8.13 -16.39 13.09
CA ASP A 279 9.29 -16.52 13.98
C ASP A 279 9.72 -15.20 14.64
N PHE A 280 9.33 -14.05 14.09
CA PHE A 280 9.75 -12.74 14.62
C PHE A 280 8.64 -11.69 14.71
N ASN A 281 7.46 -11.91 14.13
CA ASN A 281 6.41 -10.88 14.07
C ASN A 281 6.08 -10.26 15.45
N ASN A 282 5.89 -11.10 16.47
CA ASN A 282 5.58 -10.68 17.83
C ASN A 282 6.76 -10.02 18.53
N ARG A 283 8.00 -10.30 18.10
CA ARG A 283 9.15 -9.56 18.57
C ARG A 283 9.01 -8.09 18.20
N PHE A 284 8.60 -7.77 16.98
CA PHE A 284 8.52 -6.40 16.46
C PHE A 284 7.20 -5.68 16.73
N ASP A 285 6.11 -6.40 16.97
CA ASP A 285 4.77 -5.82 17.23
C ASP A 285 4.00 -6.58 18.31
N SER A 286 4.56 -6.72 19.52
CA SER A 286 3.90 -7.45 20.61
C SER A 286 2.67 -6.69 21.16
N PRO A 287 1.55 -7.37 21.46
CA PRO A 287 1.25 -8.79 21.22
C PRO A 287 0.53 -9.05 19.89
N LYS A 288 0.37 -8.04 19.02
CA LYS A 288 -0.48 -8.15 17.82
C LYS A 288 0.18 -8.98 16.72
N GLY A 289 1.49 -8.82 16.52
CA GLY A 289 2.25 -9.46 15.46
C GLY A 289 1.78 -9.05 14.06
N HIS A 290 1.30 -7.81 13.86
CA HIS A 290 0.60 -7.38 12.64
C HIS A 290 1.35 -6.29 11.84
N SER A 291 2.11 -5.44 12.53
CA SER A 291 2.91 -4.34 11.97
C SER A 291 4.42 -4.62 12.08
N TYR A 292 4.82 -5.88 11.86
CA TYR A 292 6.17 -6.40 12.09
C TYR A 292 7.25 -5.92 11.09
N PHE A 293 7.03 -4.84 10.35
CA PHE A 293 7.87 -4.40 9.23
C PHE A 293 8.65 -3.11 9.48
N LEU A 294 8.65 -2.62 10.72
CA LEU A 294 9.47 -1.47 11.14
C LEU A 294 10.68 -1.95 11.94
N ASN A 295 11.09 -1.22 12.97
CA ASN A 295 12.14 -1.57 13.89
C ASN A 295 11.60 -1.82 15.30
N LYS A 296 12.42 -2.48 16.12
CA LYS A 296 12.27 -2.49 17.57
C LYS A 296 13.62 -2.13 18.20
N GLY A 297 13.66 -0.97 18.86
CA GLY A 297 14.94 -0.38 19.25
C GLY A 297 15.83 -0.21 18.02
N ASP A 298 17.05 -0.70 18.09
CA ASP A 298 18.03 -0.58 17.01
C ASP A 298 17.91 -1.66 15.93
N PHE A 299 17.10 -2.69 16.15
CA PHE A 299 16.96 -3.79 15.20
C PHE A 299 15.92 -3.46 14.13
N THR A 300 16.33 -3.54 12.88
CA THR A 300 15.43 -3.43 11.73
C THR A 300 14.76 -4.78 11.45
N SER A 301 13.46 -4.76 11.11
CA SER A 301 12.71 -5.99 10.82
C SER A 301 13.34 -6.79 9.67
N PRO A 302 13.46 -8.13 9.81
CA PRO A 302 13.84 -8.99 8.70
C PRO A 302 12.93 -8.86 7.48
N ALA A 303 11.63 -8.59 7.66
CA ALA A 303 10.73 -8.32 6.55
C ALA A 303 11.14 -7.07 5.78
N LEU A 304 11.53 -6.00 6.49
CA LEU A 304 12.02 -4.77 5.83
C LEU A 304 13.33 -5.03 5.10
N LEU A 305 14.29 -5.69 5.74
CA LEU A 305 15.57 -6.02 5.11
C LEU A 305 15.39 -6.86 3.83
N HIS A 306 14.47 -7.83 3.85
CA HIS A 306 14.13 -8.63 2.69
C HIS A 306 13.46 -7.80 1.58
N MET A 307 12.52 -6.91 1.92
CA MET A 307 11.95 -5.96 0.95
C MET A 307 13.04 -5.09 0.31
N LEU A 308 13.98 -4.56 1.09
CA LEU A 308 15.06 -3.72 0.58
C LEU A 308 16.03 -4.48 -0.31
N SER A 309 16.32 -5.74 -0.01
CA SER A 309 17.07 -6.63 -0.89
C SER A 309 16.37 -6.80 -2.25
N ALA A 310 15.06 -7.07 -2.24
CA ALA A 310 14.26 -7.20 -3.48
C ALA A 310 14.12 -5.87 -4.24
N MET A 311 14.06 -4.74 -3.54
CA MET A 311 14.09 -3.41 -4.15
C MET A 311 15.43 -3.11 -4.80
N ASP A 312 16.55 -3.54 -4.22
CA ASP A 312 17.87 -3.29 -4.76
C ASP A 312 18.12 -4.15 -6.02
N GLY A 313 18.11 -5.48 -5.85
CA GLY A 313 18.38 -6.46 -6.91
C GLY A 313 17.23 -6.66 -7.91
N GLY A 314 16.00 -6.27 -7.57
CA GLY A 314 14.82 -6.47 -8.43
C GLY A 314 14.37 -7.93 -8.56
N ARG A 315 14.85 -8.78 -7.66
CA ARG A 315 14.53 -10.20 -7.57
C ARG A 315 14.39 -10.54 -6.10
N VAL A 316 13.46 -11.44 -5.80
CA VAL A 316 13.30 -12.00 -4.46
C VAL A 316 14.43 -12.99 -4.21
N THR A 317 15.04 -12.92 -3.02
CA THR A 317 16.12 -13.82 -2.61
C THR A 317 15.80 -14.36 -1.22
N PRO A 318 15.68 -15.69 -1.06
CA PRO A 318 15.94 -16.71 -2.07
C PRO A 318 14.86 -16.75 -3.17
N ASN A 319 15.18 -17.37 -4.32
CA ASN A 319 14.26 -17.49 -5.46
C ASN A 319 13.36 -18.72 -5.33
N GLU A 320 12.93 -19.03 -4.10
CA GLU A 320 11.88 -20.01 -3.83
C GLU A 320 10.55 -19.30 -3.60
N LYS A 321 9.47 -19.89 -4.13
CA LYS A 321 8.12 -19.33 -3.97
C LYS A 321 7.67 -19.26 -2.51
N HIS A 322 8.24 -20.07 -1.63
CA HIS A 322 7.96 -20.08 -0.21
C HIS A 322 9.29 -20.06 0.54
N HIS A 323 9.43 -19.15 1.50
CA HIS A 323 10.57 -19.15 2.42
C HIS A 323 10.19 -18.59 3.79
N VAL A 324 10.89 -19.07 4.82
CA VAL A 324 10.78 -18.59 6.19
C VAL A 324 11.94 -17.62 6.45
N ILE A 325 11.66 -16.47 7.06
CA ILE A 325 12.72 -15.54 7.47
C ILE A 325 12.82 -15.57 8.99
N THR A 326 13.99 -15.94 9.49
CA THR A 326 14.32 -15.94 10.91
C THR A 326 14.97 -14.63 11.33
N PHE A 327 14.73 -14.19 12.56
CA PHE A 327 15.49 -13.11 13.16
C PHE A 327 16.74 -13.65 13.86
N ILE A 328 17.92 -13.15 13.49
CA ILE A 328 19.20 -13.50 14.14
C ILE A 328 19.68 -12.26 14.88
N GLU A 329 19.79 -12.33 16.22
CA GLU A 329 20.53 -11.35 17.01
C GLU A 329 22.02 -11.55 16.71
N SER A 330 22.61 -10.68 15.89
CA SER A 330 24.06 -10.62 15.71
C SER A 330 24.70 -9.66 16.70
#